data_AF-A0A520A1T8-F1
#
_entry.id   AF-A0A520A1T8-F1
#
_cell.length_a   1.000
_cell.length_b   1.000
_cell.length_c   1.000
_cell.angle_alpha   90.00
_cell.angle_beta   90.00
_cell.angle_gamma   90.00
#
_symmetry.space_group_name_H-M   'P 1'
#
loop_
_entity.id
_entity.type
_entity.pdbx_description
1 polymer ?
#
loop_
_entity_poly.entity_id
_entity_poly.type
_entity_poly.pdbx_seq_one_letter_code
_entity_poly.pdbx_strand_id
1 'polypeptide(L)'
;MSENLPTSLLLNGREFSYASIQQTLNPHTALNGYEARVLELLRQWLTGAHEFGLRTSGSTGQPQLIVLKRRQLAASARRTGDYFDLGPGDRALVCLNCEFIGGKMMLVRGLE
;
A
#
# COMPACT_ATOMS: atom_id res chain seq x y z
N MET A 1 19.24 1.17 -9.84
CA MET A 1 18.04 1.08 -10.71
C MET A 1 17.44 -0.29 -10.43
N SER A 2 16.20 -0.31 -9.94
CA SER A 2 15.51 -1.52 -9.48
C SER A 2 14.99 -2.28 -10.70
N GLU A 3 15.58 -3.42 -11.04
CA GLU A 3 15.22 -4.16 -12.25
C GLU A 3 14.10 -5.20 -12.07
N ASN A 4 13.54 -5.39 -10.88
CA ASN A 4 12.50 -6.43 -10.68
C ASN A 4 11.40 -6.04 -9.68
N LEU A 5 10.93 -4.79 -9.70
CA LEU A 5 9.69 -4.49 -8.99
C LEU A 5 8.51 -5.14 -9.75
N PRO A 6 7.53 -5.73 -9.04
CA PRO A 6 6.33 -6.24 -9.68
C PRO A 6 5.67 -5.15 -10.51
N THR A 7 5.10 -5.52 -11.66
CA THR A 7 4.40 -4.57 -12.56
C THR A 7 2.90 -4.53 -12.29
N SER A 8 2.39 -5.35 -11.37
CA SER A 8 0.97 -5.52 -11.09
C SER A 8 0.67 -5.88 -9.63
N LEU A 9 -0.59 -5.70 -9.24
CA LEU A 9 -1.18 -6.15 -7.99
C LEU A 9 -2.28 -7.18 -8.29
N LEU A 10 -2.24 -8.34 -7.64
CA LEU A 10 -3.38 -9.26 -7.58
C LEU A 10 -4.28 -8.89 -6.38
N LEU A 11 -5.48 -8.41 -6.67
CA LEU A 11 -6.47 -8.01 -5.67
C LEU A 11 -7.78 -8.78 -5.90
N ASN A 12 -8.13 -9.65 -4.95
CA ASN A 12 -9.34 -10.49 -4.99
C ASN A 12 -9.53 -11.23 -6.33
N GLY A 13 -8.45 -11.84 -6.83
CA GLY A 13 -8.47 -12.61 -8.08
C GLY A 13 -8.45 -11.77 -9.37
N ARG A 14 -8.36 -10.44 -9.25
CA ARG A 14 -8.21 -9.52 -10.40
C ARG A 14 -6.84 -8.89 -10.38
N GLU A 15 -6.19 -8.89 -11.53
CA GLU A 15 -4.88 -8.28 -11.72
C GLU A 15 -5.02 -6.83 -12.17
N PHE A 16 -4.26 -5.94 -11.52
CA PHE A 16 -4.22 -4.51 -11.83
C PHE A 16 -2.78 -4.11 -12.12
N SER A 17 -2.50 -3.66 -13.35
CA SER A 17 -1.17 -3.17 -13.70
C SER A 17 -0.87 -1.84 -13.00
N TYR A 18 0.38 -1.62 -12.59
CA TYR A 18 0.80 -0.39 -11.94
C TYR A 18 0.65 0.83 -12.87
N ALA A 19 0.90 0.65 -14.16
CA ALA A 19 0.68 1.68 -15.17
C ALA A 19 -0.81 2.12 -15.21
N SER A 20 -1.73 1.16 -15.20
CA SER A 20 -3.17 1.44 -15.15
C SER A 20 -3.57 2.13 -13.85
N ILE A 21 -3.05 1.66 -12.70
CA ILE A 21 -3.31 2.28 -11.40
C ILE A 21 -2.86 3.75 -11.40
N GLN A 22 -1.65 4.06 -11.87
CA GLN A 22 -1.11 5.42 -11.93
C GLN A 22 -1.95 6.37 -12.79
N GLN A 23 -2.52 5.87 -13.89
CA GLN A 23 -3.32 6.67 -14.83
C GLN A 23 -4.79 6.80 -14.41
N THR A 24 -5.24 6.04 -13.41
CA THR A 24 -6.65 6.04 -13.01
C THR A 24 -6.97 7.29 -12.18
N LEU A 25 -7.74 8.21 -12.76
CA LEU A 25 -8.23 9.43 -12.09
C LEU A 25 -9.22 9.12 -10.96
N ASN A 26 -10.06 8.09 -11.11
CA ASN A 26 -11.04 7.66 -10.12
C ASN A 26 -11.26 6.13 -10.18
N PRO A 27 -10.64 5.33 -9.30
CA PRO A 27 -10.79 3.87 -9.30
C PRO A 27 -12.17 3.38 -8.80
N HIS A 28 -13.11 4.30 -8.56
CA HIS A 28 -14.32 4.03 -7.77
C HIS A 28 -15.51 3.47 -8.57
N THR A 29 -15.52 3.55 -9.90
CA THR A 29 -16.75 3.32 -10.69
C THR A 29 -17.11 1.85 -10.93
N ALA A 30 -16.21 0.90 -10.64
CA ALA A 30 -16.43 -0.54 -10.87
C ALA A 30 -15.95 -1.46 -9.73
N LEU A 31 -15.55 -0.90 -8.58
CA LEU A 31 -14.95 -1.63 -7.47
C LEU A 31 -15.76 -1.45 -6.19
N ASN A 32 -15.67 -2.43 -5.29
CA ASN A 32 -16.23 -2.23 -3.96
C ASN A 32 -15.42 -1.15 -3.22
N GLY A 33 -16.04 -0.50 -2.22
CA GLY A 33 -15.44 0.62 -1.52
C GLY A 33 -14.08 0.31 -0.87
N TYR A 34 -13.82 -0.95 -0.51
CA TYR A 34 -12.54 -1.37 0.07
C TYR A 34 -11.44 -1.47 -0.97
N GLU A 35 -11.69 -2.15 -2.08
CA GLU A 35 -10.72 -2.30 -3.19
C GLU A 35 -10.34 -0.94 -3.77
N ALA A 36 -11.32 -0.05 -3.93
CA ALA A 36 -11.03 1.29 -4.42
C ALA A 36 -10.09 2.06 -3.48
N ARG A 37 -10.20 1.86 -2.16
CA ARG A 37 -9.29 2.46 -1.17
C ARG A 37 -7.90 1.82 -1.19
N VAL A 38 -7.80 0.51 -1.44
CA VAL A 38 -6.52 -0.18 -1.65
C VAL A 38 -5.82 0.38 -2.89
N LEU A 39 -6.53 0.47 -4.01
CA LEU A 39 -5.96 1.00 -5.25
C LEU A 39 -5.60 2.48 -5.14
N GLU A 40 -6.38 3.29 -4.42
CA GLU A 40 -6.03 4.69 -4.17
C GLU A 40 -4.75 4.82 -3.35
N LEU A 41 -4.54 3.97 -2.33
CA LEU A 41 -3.28 3.94 -1.58
C LEU A 41 -2.09 3.58 -2.49
N LEU A 42 -2.24 2.56 -3.33
CA LEU A 42 -1.21 2.19 -4.31
C LEU A 42 -0.94 3.32 -5.28
N ARG A 43 -1.98 3.95 -5.81
CA ARG A 43 -1.85 5.08 -6.74
C ARG A 43 -1.08 6.21 -6.09
N GLN A 44 -1.45 6.64 -4.90
CA GLN A 44 -0.72 7.67 -4.14
C GLN A 44 0.76 7.31 -3.97
N TRP A 45 1.05 6.04 -3.65
CA TRP A 45 2.44 5.58 -3.54
C TRP A 45 3.19 5.64 -4.87
N LEU A 46 2.60 5.10 -5.94
CA LEU A 46 3.18 5.02 -7.28
C LEU A 46 3.29 6.38 -7.97
N THR A 47 2.48 7.37 -7.59
CA THR A 47 2.58 8.76 -8.08
C THR A 47 3.42 9.66 -7.17
N GLY A 48 4.16 9.09 -6.21
CA GLY A 48 5.17 9.82 -5.45
C GLY A 48 4.63 10.68 -4.29
N ALA A 49 3.45 10.38 -3.73
CA ALA A 49 2.94 11.10 -2.57
C ALA A 49 3.94 11.07 -1.39
N HIS A 50 4.13 12.22 -0.74
CA HIS A 50 5.06 12.37 0.39
C HIS A 50 4.42 12.09 1.75
N GLU A 51 3.08 12.09 1.82
CA GLU A 51 2.30 11.98 3.04
C GLU A 51 1.11 11.06 2.86
N PHE A 52 0.77 10.32 3.91
CA PHE A 52 -0.35 9.38 3.92
C PHE A 52 -1.15 9.55 5.22
N GLY A 53 -2.45 9.77 5.06
CA GLY A 53 -3.40 9.83 6.18
C GLY A 53 -3.75 8.43 6.69
N LEU A 54 -3.74 8.27 8.01
CA LEU A 54 -4.23 7.07 8.68
C LEU A 54 -5.18 7.49 9.82
N ARG A 55 -6.38 6.92 9.85
CA ARG A 55 -7.25 7.03 11.02
C ARG A 55 -6.93 5.90 11.99
N THR A 56 -6.64 6.24 13.24
CA THR A 56 -6.47 5.26 14.31
C THR A 56 -7.83 4.95 14.95
N SER A 57 -8.02 3.71 15.40
CA SER A 57 -9.28 3.27 16.02
C SER A 57 -9.51 3.90 17.40
N GLY A 58 -8.50 4.52 18.00
CA GLY A 58 -8.59 5.15 19.32
C GLY A 58 -9.09 4.16 20.38
N SER A 59 -8.21 3.34 20.97
CA SER A 59 -8.60 2.31 21.95
C SER A 59 -9.37 2.85 23.17
N THR A 60 -9.28 4.16 23.43
CA THR A 60 -9.93 4.85 24.56
C THR A 60 -10.46 6.25 24.18
N GLY A 61 -10.64 6.56 22.88
CA GLY A 61 -11.01 7.92 22.44
C GLY A 61 -11.47 8.03 20.98
N GLN A 62 -11.88 9.23 20.57
CA GLN A 62 -12.34 9.50 19.20
C GLN A 62 -11.24 9.20 18.17
N PRO A 63 -11.57 8.59 17.02
CA PRO A 63 -10.60 8.31 15.96
C PRO A 63 -9.82 9.56 15.54
N GLN A 64 -8.49 9.50 15.65
CA GLN A 64 -7.60 10.60 15.28
C GLN A 64 -6.96 10.35 13.91
N LEU A 65 -6.90 11.40 13.08
CA LEU A 65 -6.11 11.38 11.86
C LEU A 65 -4.63 11.60 12.22
N ILE A 66 -3.78 10.65 11.87
CA ILE A 66 -2.33 10.80 11.90
C ILE A 66 -1.79 10.89 10.48
N VAL A 67 -0.74 11.69 10.28
CA VAL A 67 -0.06 11.85 8.99
C VAL A 67 1.29 11.14 9.05
N LEU A 68 1.49 10.19 8.14
CA LEU A 68 2.71 9.41 8.01
C LEU A 68 3.53 9.94 6.84
N LYS A 69 4.83 10.17 7.03
CA LYS A 69 5.71 10.58 5.92
C LYS A 69 6.14 9.35 5.11
N ARG A 70 6.18 9.48 3.78
CA ARG A 70 6.65 8.43 2.86
C ARG A 70 7.99 7.84 3.32
N ARG A 71 8.95 8.69 3.69
CA ARG A 71 10.28 8.27 4.17
C ARG A 71 10.23 7.34 5.38
N GLN A 72 9.24 7.49 6.27
CA GLN A 72 9.08 6.63 7.44
C GLN A 72 8.57 5.25 7.03
N LEU A 73 7.58 5.21 6.14
CA LEU A 73 7.01 3.98 5.60
C LEU A 73 8.06 3.20 4.81
N ALA A 74 8.77 3.88 3.90
CA ALA A 74 9.84 3.29 3.10
C ALA A 74 11.00 2.77 3.98
N ALA A 75 11.42 3.52 5.00
CA ALA A 75 12.44 3.04 5.94
C ALA A 75 11.97 1.88 6.82
N SER A 76 10.67 1.76 7.09
CA SER A 76 10.11 0.61 7.80
C SER A 76 10.00 -0.62 6.90
N ALA A 77 9.64 -0.43 5.63
CA ALA A 77 9.61 -1.50 4.63
C ALA A 77 11.00 -2.11 4.42
N ARG A 78 12.01 -1.29 4.13
CA ARG A 78 13.40 -1.74 3.97
C ARG A 78 13.92 -2.53 5.17
N ARG A 79 13.74 -2.00 6.39
CA ARG A 79 14.10 -2.73 7.62
C ARG A 79 13.38 -4.06 7.79
N THR A 80 12.14 -4.18 7.29
CA THR A 80 11.41 -5.45 7.31
C THR A 80 12.01 -6.42 6.30
N GLY A 81 12.32 -5.95 5.08
CA GLY A 81 12.98 -6.74 4.05
C GLY A 81 14.33 -7.28 4.52
N ASP A 82 15.18 -6.40 5.06
CA ASP A 82 16.50 -6.76 5.59
C ASP A 82 16.42 -7.79 6.73
N TYR A 83 15.42 -7.66 7.62
CA TYR A 83 15.27 -8.55 8.78
C TYR A 83 14.77 -9.95 8.41
N PHE A 84 13.88 -10.05 7.42
CA PHE A 84 13.28 -11.31 7.00
C PHE A 84 13.91 -11.90 5.73
N ASP A 85 14.97 -11.25 5.20
CA ASP A 85 15.63 -11.60 3.94
C ASP A 85 14.62 -11.68 2.77
N LEU A 86 13.73 -10.68 2.69
CA LEU A 86 12.73 -10.61 1.63
C LEU A 86 13.29 -9.86 0.41
N GLY A 87 13.03 -10.39 -0.78
CA GLY A 87 13.50 -9.83 -2.03
C GLY A 87 12.47 -9.87 -3.17
N PRO A 88 12.86 -9.36 -4.35
CA PRO A 88 12.05 -9.45 -5.55
C PRO A 88 11.63 -10.89 -5.88
N GLY A 89 10.35 -11.10 -6.15
CA GLY A 89 9.77 -12.41 -6.45
C GLY A 89 9.14 -13.13 -5.25
N ASP A 90 9.41 -12.67 -4.03
CA ASP A 90 8.72 -13.19 -2.85
C ASP A 90 7.22 -12.88 -2.89
N ARG A 91 6.42 -13.84 -2.43
CA ARG A 91 4.96 -13.75 -2.43
C ARG A 91 4.47 -13.57 -1.01
N ALA A 92 3.94 -12.38 -0.71
CA ALA A 92 3.31 -12.08 0.56
C ALA A 92 1.79 -11.97 0.41
N LEU A 93 1.05 -12.62 1.30
CA LEU A 93 -0.40 -12.47 1.41
C LEU A 93 -0.75 -11.22 2.23
N VAL A 94 -1.54 -10.31 1.67
CA VAL A 94 -2.09 -9.18 2.40
C VAL A 94 -3.38 -9.60 3.10
N CYS A 95 -3.25 -10.25 4.27
CA CYS A 95 -4.38 -10.72 5.07
C CYS A 95 -4.89 -9.68 6.10
N LEU A 96 -4.21 -8.55 6.22
CA LEU A 96 -4.60 -7.46 7.12
C LEU A 96 -5.38 -6.38 6.37
N ASN A 97 -6.35 -5.78 7.06
CA ASN A 97 -7.14 -4.68 6.51
C ASN A 97 -6.25 -3.46 6.19
N CYS A 98 -6.25 -3.04 4.92
CA CYS A 98 -5.42 -1.96 4.38
C CYS A 98 -5.89 -0.54 4.74
N GLU A 99 -7.00 -0.41 5.46
CA GLU A 99 -7.39 0.83 6.10
C GLU A 99 -6.57 1.12 7.36
N PHE A 100 -5.97 0.07 7.96
CA PHE A 100 -5.11 0.16 9.14
C PHE A 100 -3.63 0.04 8.78
N ILE A 101 -2.75 0.46 9.71
CA ILE A 101 -1.30 0.52 9.46
C ILE A 101 -0.72 -0.84 9.06
N GLY A 102 -1.20 -1.94 9.65
CA GLY A 102 -0.71 -3.28 9.34
C GLY A 102 -0.89 -3.64 7.87
N GLY A 103 -2.11 -3.51 7.34
CA GLY A 103 -2.37 -3.78 5.92
C GLY A 103 -1.71 -2.77 4.99
N LYS A 104 -1.68 -1.47 5.35
CA LYS A 104 -0.96 -0.45 4.58
C LYS A 104 0.52 -0.80 4.43
N MET A 105 1.18 -1.22 5.51
CA MET A 105 2.59 -1.57 5.48
C MET A 105 2.87 -2.82 4.65
N MET A 106 1.96 -3.78 4.58
CA MET A 106 2.11 -4.92 3.67
C MET A 106 2.17 -4.49 2.21
N LEU A 107 1.35 -3.50 1.82
CA LEU A 107 1.38 -2.94 0.47
C LEU A 107 2.66 -2.16 0.20
N VAL A 108 3.08 -1.29 1.14
CA VAL A 108 4.34 -0.54 1.00
C VAL A 108 5.55 -1.47 0.88
N ARG A 109 5.60 -2.56 1.65
CA ARG A 109 6.68 -3.56 1.58
C ARG A 109 6.76 -4.27 0.24
N GLY A 110 5.63 -4.49 -0.44
CA GLY A 110 5.66 -5.07 -1.79
C GLY A 110 6.11 -4.09 -2.88
N LEU A 111 6.22 -2.80 -2.56
CA LEU A 111 6.55 -1.72 -3.49
C LEU A 111 7.98 -1.16 -3.31
N GLU A 112 8.70 -1.61 -2.27
CA GLU A 112 10.07 -1.19 -1.92
C GLU A 112 11.01 -2.39 -1.96
#